data_AF-A0A1R1X956-F1
#
_entry.id   AF-A0A1R1X956-F1
#
_cell.length_a   1.000
_cell.length_b   1.000
_cell.length_c   1.000
_cell.angle_alpha   90.00
_cell.angle_beta   90.00
_cell.angle_gamma   90.00
#
_symmetry.space_group_name_H-M   'P 1'
#
loop_
_entity.id
_entity.type
_entity.pdbx_description
1 polymer ?
#
loop_
_entity_poly.entity_id
_entity_poly.type
_entity_poly.pdbx_seq_one_letter_code
_entity_poly.pdbx_strand_id
1 'polypeptide(L)'
;MLKSRILIIFASMCLNGAYSQSAGYYTVDYSFNPNFSENYRHTQKLGSCRNLAFVNAIRVKTLEDSEVMIYNGYNCNNLVAKRDVCGTFIDKNIRSKFGISYLSLMVLPKINTCKYPKRKHNDNCD
;
A
#
# COMPACT_ATOMS: atom_id res chain seq x y z
N MET A 1 22.79 39.04 -14.83
CA MET A 1 22.97 37.84 -13.98
C MET A 1 21.63 37.11 -13.73
N LEU A 2 20.98 36.58 -14.78
CA LEU A 2 19.62 36.00 -14.67
C LEU A 2 19.50 34.57 -15.23
N LYS A 3 20.61 33.83 -15.34
CA LYS A 3 20.62 32.47 -15.93
C LYS A 3 20.76 31.32 -14.91
N SER A 4 21.05 31.61 -13.63
CA SER A 4 21.41 30.57 -12.65
C SER A 4 20.25 30.09 -11.75
N ARG A 5 19.11 30.81 -11.70
CA ARG A 5 18.02 30.50 -10.76
C ARG A 5 17.02 29.45 -11.26
N ILE A 6 17.03 29.12 -12.55
CA ILE A 6 16.08 28.15 -13.15
C ILE A 6 16.50 26.71 -12.85
N LEU A 7 17.81 26.43 -12.77
CA LEU A 7 18.33 25.08 -12.51
C LEU A 7 17.96 24.53 -11.12
N ILE A 8 17.79 25.39 -10.12
CA ILE A 8 17.44 24.96 -8.75
C ILE A 8 15.98 24.51 -8.65
N ILE A 9 15.08 25.08 -9.47
CA ILE A 9 13.66 24.75 -9.45
C ILE A 9 13.44 23.34 -10.04
N PHE A 10 14.12 23.01 -11.14
CA PHE A 10 14.03 21.68 -11.76
C PHE A 10 14.59 20.57 -10.85
N ALA A 11 15.68 20.81 -10.12
CA ALA A 11 16.22 19.82 -9.19
C ALA A 11 15.25 19.49 -8.02
N SER A 12 14.45 20.47 -7.59
CA SER A 12 13.45 20.28 -6.51
C SER A 12 12.22 19.47 -6.94
N MET A 13 11.90 19.43 -8.24
CA MET A 13 10.76 18.67 -8.74
C MET A 13 11.03 17.16 -8.78
N CYS A 14 12.29 16.75 -8.94
CA CYS A 14 12.69 15.34 -8.92
C CYS A 14 12.78 14.77 -7.49
N LEU A 15 12.92 15.62 -6.47
CA LEU A 15 13.09 15.20 -5.06
C LEU A 15 11.78 14.87 -4.34
N ASN A 16 10.62 15.18 -4.93
CA ASN A 16 9.31 14.81 -4.37
C ASN A 16 8.83 13.41 -4.78
N GLY A 17 9.63 12.67 -5.56
CA GLY A 17 9.35 11.31 -6.01
C GLY A 17 9.80 10.20 -5.05
N ALA A 18 9.95 10.48 -3.75
CA ALA A 18 10.42 9.49 -2.78
C ALA A 18 9.32 8.49 -2.35
N TYR A 19 8.60 7.90 -3.31
CA TYR A 19 7.88 6.66 -3.07
C TYR A 19 8.74 5.52 -3.61
N SER A 20 9.53 4.89 -2.72
CA SER A 20 10.25 3.64 -2.99
C SER A 20 9.27 2.44 -3.09
N GLN A 21 8.25 2.58 -3.93
CA GLN A 21 7.26 1.57 -4.22
C GLN A 21 7.17 1.41 -5.74
N SER A 22 7.35 0.19 -6.23
CA SER A 22 7.26 -0.13 -7.66
C SER A 22 5.80 -0.30 -8.08
N ALA A 23 5.43 0.23 -9.24
CA ALA A 23 4.11 -0.01 -9.84
C ALA A 23 3.83 -1.51 -9.99
N GLY A 24 2.58 -1.95 -9.79
CA GLY A 24 2.25 -3.37 -9.77
C GLY A 24 2.67 -4.14 -8.51
N TYR A 25 3.22 -3.46 -7.50
CA TYR A 25 3.57 -4.04 -6.19
C TYR A 25 2.87 -3.29 -5.06
N TYR A 26 2.75 -3.97 -3.92
CA TYR A 26 2.34 -3.37 -2.66
C TYR A 26 3.34 -3.74 -1.57
N THR A 27 3.43 -2.87 -0.56
CA THR A 27 4.14 -3.18 0.68
C THR A 27 3.13 -3.45 1.78
N VAL A 28 3.33 -4.50 2.57
CA VAL A 28 2.60 -4.74 3.80
C VAL A 28 3.57 -4.70 4.98
N ASP A 29 3.33 -3.77 5.90
CA ASP A 29 3.91 -3.80 7.24
C ASP A 29 2.89 -4.47 8.17
N TYR A 30 3.28 -5.45 8.99
CA TYR A 30 2.40 -6.08 9.96
C TYR A 30 3.06 -6.27 11.32
N SER A 31 2.26 -6.30 12.38
CA SER A 31 2.74 -6.44 13.75
C SER A 31 1.77 -7.24 14.61
N PHE A 32 2.34 -7.94 15.60
CA PHE A 32 1.59 -8.56 16.70
C PHE A 32 1.10 -7.51 17.72
N ASN A 33 1.71 -6.32 17.72
CA ASN A 33 1.36 -5.21 18.59
C ASN A 33 0.59 -4.11 17.83
N PRO A 34 -0.47 -3.51 18.39
CA PRO A 34 -1.23 -2.43 17.75
C PRO A 34 -0.38 -1.19 17.40
N ASN A 35 0.73 -0.98 18.09
CA ASN A 35 1.60 0.18 17.91
C ASN A 35 2.71 -0.02 16.87
N PHE A 36 2.78 -1.19 16.21
CA PHE A 36 3.86 -1.52 15.28
C PHE A 36 5.27 -1.46 15.91
N SER A 37 5.40 -1.73 17.22
CA SER A 37 6.72 -1.78 17.88
C SER A 37 7.59 -2.93 17.36
N GLU A 38 6.95 -4.03 16.95
CA GLU A 38 7.57 -5.20 16.33
C GLU A 38 6.94 -5.36 14.94
N ASN A 39 7.48 -4.66 13.95
CA ASN A 39 6.91 -4.67 12.61
C ASN A 39 7.76 -5.50 11.64
N TYR A 40 7.10 -6.37 10.91
CA TYR A 40 7.66 -7.08 9.78
C TYR A 40 7.18 -6.39 8.51
N ARG A 41 8.06 -6.30 7.52
CA ARG A 41 7.76 -5.68 6.23
C ARG A 41 7.96 -6.69 5.11
N HIS A 42 6.99 -6.74 4.20
CA HIS A 42 7.09 -7.53 2.97
C HIS A 42 6.61 -6.73 1.79
N THR A 43 7.29 -6.87 0.65
CA THR A 43 6.88 -6.31 -0.64
C THR A 43 6.46 -7.46 -1.54
N GLN A 44 5.32 -7.33 -2.20
CA GLN A 44 4.77 -8.36 -3.07
C GLN A 44 4.05 -7.78 -4.27
N LYS A 45 3.94 -8.58 -5.33
CA LYS A 45 3.18 -8.21 -6.52
C LYS A 45 1.70 -8.14 -6.20
N LEU A 46 0.99 -7.19 -6.82
CA LEU A 46 -0.48 -7.15 -6.79
C LEU A 46 -1.05 -8.47 -7.35
N GLY A 47 -2.17 -8.91 -6.78
CA GLY A 47 -2.81 -10.20 -7.09
C GLY A 47 -2.21 -11.41 -6.38
N SER A 48 -1.05 -11.28 -5.75
CA SER A 48 -0.49 -12.36 -4.94
C SER A 48 -1.24 -12.49 -3.61
N CYS A 49 -1.45 -13.74 -3.18
CA CYS A 49 -1.96 -14.04 -1.85
C CYS A 49 -0.82 -14.06 -0.83
N ARG A 50 -0.95 -13.28 0.24
CA ARG A 50 -0.02 -13.27 1.35
C ARG A 50 -0.66 -13.81 2.62
N ASN A 51 -0.11 -14.90 3.11
CA ASN A 51 -0.42 -15.45 4.43
C ASN A 51 0.27 -14.62 5.53
N LEU A 52 -0.51 -14.19 6.53
CA LEU A 52 -0.09 -13.44 7.71
C LEU A 52 -0.67 -14.13 8.95
N ALA A 53 0.16 -14.84 9.71
CA ALA A 53 -0.30 -15.54 10.90
C ALA A 53 -0.35 -14.58 12.12
N PHE A 54 -1.42 -14.65 12.92
CA PHE A 54 -1.53 -14.02 14.24
C PHE A 54 -1.35 -12.50 14.33
N VAL A 55 -1.55 -11.74 13.25
CA VAL A 55 -1.30 -10.28 13.25
C VAL A 55 -2.43 -9.50 13.94
N ASN A 56 -2.07 -8.44 14.67
CA ASN A 56 -3.03 -7.51 15.25
C ASN A 56 -3.13 -6.20 14.45
N ALA A 57 -2.00 -5.74 13.91
CA ALA A 57 -1.93 -4.53 13.10
C ALA A 57 -1.37 -4.82 11.70
N ILE A 58 -1.97 -4.19 10.70
CA ILE A 58 -1.49 -4.19 9.32
C ILE A 58 -1.47 -2.77 8.77
N ARG A 59 -0.49 -2.50 7.93
CA ARG A 59 -0.39 -1.30 7.12
C ARG A 59 -0.07 -1.74 5.71
N VAL A 60 -1.02 -1.56 4.80
CA VAL A 60 -0.83 -1.80 3.38
C VAL A 60 -0.54 -0.48 2.70
N LYS A 61 0.50 -0.46 1.88
CA LYS A 61 0.88 0.69 1.06
C LYS A 61 0.86 0.27 -0.40
N THR A 62 0.28 1.11 -1.24
CA THR A 62 0.22 0.94 -2.69
C THR A 62 0.58 2.25 -3.36
N LEU A 63 1.15 2.21 -4.56
CA LEU A 63 1.32 3.40 -5.39
C LEU A 63 0.06 3.69 -6.23
N GLU A 64 -0.65 2.63 -6.60
CA GLU A 64 -1.83 2.66 -7.44
C GLU A 64 -3.10 2.49 -6.59
N ASP A 65 -4.21 3.06 -7.07
CA ASP A 65 -5.54 2.79 -6.50
C ASP A 65 -5.78 1.29 -6.49
N SER A 66 -6.08 0.76 -5.31
CA SER A 66 -6.16 -0.68 -5.09
C SER A 66 -7.31 -1.02 -4.15
N GLU A 67 -7.72 -2.28 -4.16
CA GLU A 67 -8.59 -2.88 -3.16
C GLU A 67 -7.79 -3.91 -2.36
N VAL A 68 -7.75 -3.74 -1.05
CA VAL A 68 -7.25 -4.74 -0.13
C VAL A 68 -8.39 -5.68 0.22
N MET A 69 -8.19 -6.95 -0.10
CA MET A 69 -9.06 -8.06 0.24
C MET A 69 -8.48 -8.79 1.44
N ILE A 70 -9.31 -8.95 2.46
CA ILE A 70 -8.97 -9.57 3.72
C ILE A 70 -9.68 -10.91 3.81
N TYR A 71 -8.93 -11.97 4.07
CA TYR A 71 -9.43 -13.34 4.14
C TYR A 71 -9.16 -13.96 5.51
N ASN A 72 -10.08 -14.80 5.96
CA ASN A 72 -9.91 -15.64 7.13
C ASN A 72 -9.17 -16.93 6.77
N GLY A 73 -8.11 -17.24 7.49
CA GLY A 73 -7.28 -18.41 7.20
C GLY A 73 -6.24 -18.16 6.11
N TYR A 74 -5.74 -19.25 5.54
CA TYR A 74 -4.67 -19.22 4.54
C TYR A 74 -5.20 -19.29 3.10
N ASN A 75 -4.35 -18.93 2.15
CA ASN A 75 -4.56 -19.10 0.71
C ASN A 75 -5.67 -18.24 0.09
N CYS A 76 -6.16 -17.20 0.79
CA CYS A 76 -7.10 -16.22 0.24
C CYS A 76 -8.41 -16.83 -0.32
N ASN A 77 -9.00 -17.81 0.39
CA ASN A 77 -10.24 -18.49 -0.05
C ASN A 77 -11.51 -17.98 0.65
N ASN A 78 -11.42 -17.55 1.91
CA ASN A 78 -12.57 -17.15 2.72
C ASN A 78 -12.60 -15.64 2.95
N LEU A 79 -13.16 -14.89 2.01
CA LEU A 79 -13.17 -13.41 2.04
C LEU A 79 -14.05 -12.89 3.17
N VAL A 80 -13.50 -12.04 4.04
CA VAL A 80 -14.23 -11.41 5.15
C VAL A 80 -14.42 -9.91 4.99
N ALA A 81 -13.51 -9.23 4.28
CA ALA A 81 -13.65 -7.80 4.06
C ALA A 81 -12.91 -7.31 2.81
N LYS A 82 -13.41 -6.19 2.28
CA LYS A 82 -12.79 -5.41 1.21
C LYS A 82 -12.63 -3.96 1.66
N ARG A 83 -11.49 -3.37 1.33
CA ARG A 83 -11.18 -1.98 1.65
C ARG A 83 -10.46 -1.34 0.47
N ASP A 84 -11.00 -0.22 0.03
CA ASP A 84 -10.37 0.62 -0.98
C ASP A 84 -9.16 1.33 -0.38
N VAL A 85 -8.07 1.41 -1.16
CA VAL A 85 -6.78 1.95 -0.73
C VAL A 85 -6.24 2.95 -1.73
N CYS A 86 -6.00 4.16 -1.23
CA CYS A 86 -5.47 5.31 -1.95
C CYS A 86 -4.11 5.69 -1.37
N GLY A 87 -3.10 4.85 -1.58
CA GLY A 87 -1.76 5.09 -1.04
C GLY A 87 -1.45 4.29 0.22
N THR A 88 -2.22 4.45 1.29
CA THR A 88 -1.98 3.72 2.54
C THR A 88 -3.28 3.38 3.27
N PHE A 89 -3.39 2.12 3.70
CA PHE A 89 -4.43 1.62 4.60
C PHE A 89 -3.78 1.11 5.87
N ILE A 90 -4.32 1.48 7.04
CA ILE A 90 -3.83 1.03 8.35
C ILE A 90 -5.01 0.52 9.14
N ASP A 91 -4.84 -0.66 9.74
CA ASP A 91 -5.72 -1.16 10.77
C ASP A 91 -4.89 -1.72 11.92
N LYS A 92 -5.20 -1.32 13.14
CA LYS A 92 -4.44 -1.69 14.35
C LYS A 92 -5.11 -2.78 15.19
N ASN A 93 -6.31 -3.22 14.80
CA ASN A 93 -7.16 -4.12 15.58
C ASN A 93 -7.79 -5.21 14.69
N ILE A 94 -7.04 -5.73 13.72
CA ILE A 94 -7.52 -6.71 12.73
C ILE A 94 -8.22 -7.90 13.39
N ARG A 95 -7.59 -8.48 14.41
CA ARG A 95 -8.10 -9.68 15.09
C ARG A 95 -9.45 -9.43 15.76
N SER A 96 -9.57 -8.33 16.50
CA SER A 96 -10.82 -7.97 17.18
C SER A 96 -11.91 -7.57 16.19
N LYS A 97 -11.55 -6.78 15.16
CA LYS A 97 -12.49 -6.25 14.17
C LYS A 97 -13.09 -7.32 13.27
N PHE A 98 -12.31 -8.31 12.88
CA PHE A 98 -12.76 -9.35 11.95
C PHE A 98 -13.00 -10.71 12.63
N GLY A 99 -12.63 -10.87 13.91
CA GLY A 99 -12.82 -12.12 14.64
C GLY A 99 -11.95 -13.28 14.13
N ILE A 100 -10.77 -12.99 13.59
CA ILE A 100 -9.90 -13.98 12.92
C ILE A 100 -8.52 -14.08 13.58
N SER A 101 -8.02 -15.31 13.75
CA SER A 101 -6.67 -15.58 14.27
C SER A 101 -5.63 -15.73 13.16
N TYR A 102 -6.06 -16.18 11.98
CA TYR A 102 -5.22 -16.35 10.80
C TYR A 102 -5.75 -15.46 9.70
N LEU A 103 -4.84 -14.70 9.09
CA LEU A 103 -5.17 -13.70 8.09
C LEU A 103 -4.46 -14.07 6.79
N SER A 104 -5.14 -13.92 5.66
CA SER A 104 -4.46 -13.74 4.39
C SER A 104 -4.95 -12.48 3.70
N LEU A 105 -4.05 -11.85 2.96
CA LEU A 105 -4.31 -10.61 2.24
C LEU A 105 -4.04 -10.80 0.76
N MET A 106 -4.89 -10.22 -0.07
CA MET A 106 -4.62 -10.01 -1.48
C MET A 106 -4.92 -8.55 -1.80
N VAL A 107 -4.05 -7.93 -2.60
CA VAL A 107 -4.23 -6.55 -3.01
C VAL A 107 -4.37 -6.52 -4.51
N LEU A 108 -5.49 -6.00 -5.01
CA LEU A 108 -5.79 -5.93 -6.44
C LEU A 108 -5.82 -4.48 -6.91
N PRO A 109 -5.34 -4.19 -8.13
CA PRO A 109 -5.53 -2.87 -8.72
C PRO A 109 -7.03 -2.63 -8.94
N LYS A 110 -7.50 -1.42 -8.61
CA LYS A 110 -8.90 -1.04 -8.78
C LYS A 110 -8.96 0.40 -9.27
N ILE A 111 -9.34 0.57 -10.54
CA ILE A 111 -9.34 1.86 -11.23
C ILE A 111 -10.46 2.74 -10.67
N ASN A 112 -10.17 4.04 -10.50
CA ASN A 112 -11.12 5.10 -10.09
C ASN A 112 -11.74 4.93 -8.69
N THR A 113 -11.10 4.14 -7.84
CA THR A 113 -11.54 3.98 -6.45
C THR A 113 -11.29 5.26 -5.63
N CYS A 114 -10.22 5.97 -5.98
CA CYS A 114 -9.78 7.18 -5.31
C CYS A 114 -10.19 8.39 -6.15
N LYS A 115 -11.04 9.27 -5.61
CA LYS A 115 -11.52 10.49 -6.30
C LYS A 115 -10.44 11.57 -6.47
N TYR A 116 -9.15 11.25 -6.31
CA TYR A 116 -8.09 12.23 -6.51
C TYR A 116 -7.83 12.38 -8.01
N PRO A 117 -7.69 13.62 -8.53
CA PRO A 117 -7.24 13.83 -9.89
C PRO A 117 -5.81 13.29 -10.00
N LYS A 118 -5.66 12.11 -10.61
CA LYS A 118 -4.34 11.57 -10.93
C LYS A 118 -3.68 12.56 -11.87
N ARG A 119 -2.55 13.13 -11.46
CA ARG A 119 -1.69 13.89 -12.38
C ARG A 119 -1.39 12.97 -13.55
N LYS A 120 -1.68 13.42 -14.78
CA LYS A 120 -1.26 12.72 -16.00
C LYS A 120 0.23 12.40 -15.87
N HIS A 121 0.58 11.14 -16.07
CA HIS A 121 1.96 10.75 -16.31
C HIS A 121 2.38 11.50 -17.57
N ASN A 122 3.19 12.55 -17.43
CA ASN A 122 3.90 13.10 -18.56
C ASN A 122 5.09 12.17 -18.77
N ASP A 123 5.07 11.40 -19.84
CA ASP A 123 6.19 10.55 -20.27
C ASP A 123 7.37 11.39 -20.83
N ASN A 124 7.41 12.70 -20.56
CA ASN A 124 8.42 13.62 -21.05
C ASN A 124 9.48 13.90 -19.98
N CYS A 125 10.18 12.85 -19.56
CA CYS A 125 11.50 13.00 -18.95
C CYS A 125 12.53 12.40 -19.90
N ASP A 126 12.83 13.16 -20.96
CA ASP A 126 14.08 13.08 -21.73
C ASP A 126 15.07 14.11 -21.16
#